data_AF-A0A2K0U0I5-F1
#
_entry.id   AF-A0A2K0U0I5-F1
#
_cell.length_a   1.000
_cell.length_b   1.000
_cell.length_c   1.000
_cell.angle_alpha   90.00
_cell.angle_beta   90.00
_cell.angle_gamma   90.00
#
_symmetry.space_group_name_H-M   'P 1'
#
loop_
_entity.id
_entity.type
_entity.pdbx_description
1 polymer ?
#
loop_
_entity_poly.entity_id
_entity_poly.type
_entity_poly.pdbx_seq_one_letter_code
_entity_poly.pdbx_strand_id
1 'polypeptide(L)'
;MGCAEVGSATWLLVATKLGFPVSTTQTVVGAIVGAGIASQAQVTWRWTDGSVSQVAASWGIAPALSACFSAILFGTLKFYILERENSFEKALRAIPIYLAFTAAVLALFITIEAPNAHRLRFLLGAGFWFMGHHIIKALGNKITQVSPTRGYAMELGAAITVLLASRLGLPVSTTQCLTGAVCGVALMNADLGAVNWRQLAWIIGGWVLTLPSAGLIAGLLTVMALNAPQFR
;
A
#
# COMPACT_ATOMS: atom_id res chain seq x y z
N MET A 1 10.30 18.13 -11.08
CA MET A 1 10.44 16.78 -10.49
C MET A 1 11.14 16.81 -9.13
N GLY A 2 12.34 17.39 -8.99
CA GLY A 2 13.06 17.41 -7.71
C GLY A 2 12.28 17.94 -6.49
N CYS A 3 11.51 19.02 -6.63
CA CYS A 3 10.68 19.54 -5.52
C CYS A 3 9.60 18.55 -5.05
N ALA A 4 9.03 17.76 -5.98
CA ALA A 4 8.03 16.76 -5.65
C ALA A 4 8.67 15.57 -4.92
N GLU A 5 9.86 15.14 -5.34
CA GLU A 5 10.62 14.08 -4.64
C GLU A 5 10.98 14.52 -3.22
N VAL A 6 11.56 15.71 -3.06
CA VAL A 6 11.91 16.24 -1.73
C VAL A 6 10.68 16.46 -0.86
N GLY A 7 9.59 17.02 -1.42
CA GLY A 7 8.35 17.23 -0.68
C GLY A 7 7.71 15.92 -0.23
N SER A 8 7.67 14.92 -1.13
CA SER A 8 7.17 13.58 -0.82
C SER A 8 8.01 12.88 0.26
N ALA A 9 9.34 12.93 0.15
CA ALA A 9 10.26 12.35 1.13
C ALA A 9 10.14 13.02 2.50
N THR A 10 9.99 14.35 2.53
CA THR A 10 9.82 15.11 3.77
C THR A 10 8.54 14.69 4.49
N TRP A 11 7.41 14.62 3.78
CA TRP A 11 6.16 14.14 4.38
C TRP A 11 6.27 12.70 4.87
N LEU A 12 6.83 11.80 4.06
CA LEU A 12 6.99 10.39 4.43
C LEU A 12 7.84 10.21 5.69
N LEU A 13 8.92 10.98 5.84
CA LEU A 13 9.75 10.96 7.04
C LEU A 13 8.98 11.44 8.27
N VAL A 14 8.22 12.53 8.14
CA VAL A 14 7.37 13.05 9.23
C VAL A 14 6.30 12.03 9.61
N ALA A 15 5.55 11.53 8.63
CA ALA A 15 4.51 10.52 8.86
C ALA A 15 5.08 9.25 9.50
N THR A 16 6.25 8.79 9.06
CA THR A 16 6.93 7.62 9.63
C THR A 16 7.33 7.85 11.09
N LYS A 17 7.89 9.01 11.42
CA LYS A 17 8.22 9.36 12.82
C LYS A 17 7.00 9.44 13.72
N LEU A 18 5.89 9.93 13.19
CA LEU A 18 4.61 10.00 13.90
C LEU A 18 3.88 8.64 13.95
N GLY A 19 4.42 7.60 13.30
CA GLY A 19 3.78 6.28 13.22
C GLY A 19 2.48 6.31 12.40
N PHE A 20 2.34 7.24 11.46
CA PHE A 20 1.19 7.33 10.57
C PHE A 20 1.38 6.40 9.36
N PRO A 21 0.53 5.37 9.17
CA PRO A 21 0.64 4.47 8.03
C PRO A 21 0.09 5.13 6.77
N VAL A 22 0.96 5.81 6.03
CA VAL A 22 0.64 6.54 4.81
C VAL A 22 1.12 5.80 3.56
N SER A 23 0.49 6.11 2.44
CA SER A 23 0.86 5.58 1.13
C SER A 23 1.97 6.39 0.48
N THR A 24 3.06 5.74 0.08
CA THR A 24 4.13 6.36 -0.72
C THR A 24 3.64 6.81 -2.09
N THR A 25 2.89 5.96 -2.80
CA THR A 25 2.28 6.27 -4.10
C THR A 25 1.41 7.53 -4.03
N GLN A 26 0.51 7.59 -3.05
CA GLN A 26 -0.38 8.73 -2.86
C GLN A 26 0.40 10.00 -2.48
N THR A 27 1.45 9.87 -1.66
CA THR A 27 2.31 10.98 -1.27
C THR A 27 3.03 11.59 -2.47
N VAL A 28 3.59 10.76 -3.35
CA VAL A 28 4.26 11.22 -4.59
C VAL A 28 3.26 11.87 -5.53
N VAL A 29 2.07 11.28 -5.73
CA VAL A 29 1.01 11.87 -6.56
C VAL A 29 0.58 13.24 -6.02
N GLY A 30 0.32 13.35 -4.71
CA GLY A 30 -0.02 14.63 -4.07
C GLY A 30 1.08 15.68 -4.25
N ALA A 31 2.34 15.30 -4.06
CA ALA A 31 3.49 16.18 -4.27
C ALA A 31 3.63 16.64 -5.73
N ILE A 32 3.42 15.76 -6.70
CA ILE A 32 3.45 16.09 -8.14
C ILE A 32 2.32 17.06 -8.48
N VAL A 33 1.10 16.81 -8.00
CA VAL A 33 -0.04 17.70 -8.21
C VAL A 33 0.22 19.09 -7.62
N GLY A 34 0.73 19.16 -6.38
CA GLY A 34 1.07 20.43 -5.72
C GLY A 34 2.15 21.22 -6.44
N ALA A 35 3.22 20.55 -6.87
CA ALA A 35 4.28 21.16 -7.68
C ALA A 35 3.75 21.63 -9.05
N GLY A 36 2.88 20.84 -9.70
CA GLY A 36 2.26 21.19 -10.99
C GLY A 36 1.37 22.42 -10.90
N ILE A 37 0.54 22.53 -9.85
CA ILE A 37 -0.26 23.74 -9.60
C ILE A 37 0.65 24.94 -9.37
N ALA A 38 1.70 24.80 -8.56
CA ALA A 38 2.65 25.88 -8.26
C ALA A 38 3.41 26.38 -9.50
N SER A 39 3.72 25.51 -10.45
CA SER A 39 4.36 25.87 -11.72
C SER A 39 3.39 26.28 -12.83
N GLN A 40 2.09 26.47 -12.52
CA GLN A 40 1.03 26.75 -13.49
C GLN A 40 0.92 25.70 -14.62
N ALA A 41 1.32 24.45 -14.36
CA ALA A 41 1.18 23.37 -15.32
C ALA A 41 -0.29 22.95 -15.42
N GLN A 42 -0.75 22.59 -16.61
CA GLN A 42 -2.09 22.04 -16.80
C GLN A 42 -2.18 20.65 -16.16
N VAL A 43 -2.83 20.56 -14.99
CA VAL A 43 -3.16 19.27 -14.37
C VAL A 43 -4.42 18.72 -15.03
N THR A 44 -4.31 17.60 -15.72
CA THR A 44 -5.45 16.94 -16.38
C THR A 44 -6.32 16.22 -15.35
N TRP A 45 -7.45 16.82 -15.02
CA TRP A 45 -8.48 16.26 -14.13
C TRP A 45 -9.53 15.39 -14.85
N ARG A 46 -9.46 15.30 -16.18
CA ARG A 46 -10.41 14.54 -17.00
C ARG A 46 -10.22 13.04 -16.80
N TRP A 47 -11.30 12.26 -16.96
CA TRP A 47 -11.30 10.79 -16.94
C TRP A 47 -10.65 10.17 -18.18
N THR A 48 -9.42 10.55 -18.47
CA THR A 48 -8.59 9.99 -19.55
C THR A 48 -7.49 9.12 -18.96
N ASP A 49 -6.92 8.25 -19.78
CA ASP A 49 -5.82 7.36 -19.38
C ASP A 49 -4.64 8.14 -18.79
N GLY A 50 -4.21 7.76 -17.59
CA GLY A 50 -3.12 8.39 -16.84
C GLY A 50 -3.53 9.66 -16.06
N SER A 51 -4.83 9.97 -15.96
CA SER A 51 -5.30 11.13 -15.20
C SER A 51 -5.32 10.92 -13.69
N VAL A 52 -5.29 12.02 -12.95
CA VAL A 52 -5.41 12.03 -11.47
C VAL A 52 -6.71 11.36 -11.00
N SER A 53 -7.78 11.44 -11.80
CA SER A 53 -9.08 10.83 -11.50
C SER A 53 -9.05 9.30 -11.49
N GLN A 54 -8.36 8.67 -12.45
CA GLN A 54 -8.15 7.22 -12.48
C GLN A 54 -7.29 6.74 -11.30
N VAL A 55 -6.25 7.51 -10.97
CA VAL A 55 -5.39 7.24 -9.81
C VAL A 55 -6.19 7.34 -8.50
N ALA A 56 -7.06 8.34 -8.37
CA ALA A 56 -7.92 8.46 -7.20
C ALA A 56 -8.92 7.30 -7.09
N ALA A 57 -9.48 6.84 -8.21
CA ALA A 57 -10.37 5.67 -8.22
C ALA A 57 -9.65 4.38 -7.78
N SER A 58 -8.37 4.22 -8.15
CA SER A 58 -7.58 3.05 -7.75
C SER A 58 -7.41 2.93 -6.23
N TRP A 59 -7.40 4.04 -5.50
CA TRP A 59 -7.29 4.05 -4.03
C TRP A 59 -8.51 3.47 -3.32
N GLY A 60 -9.67 3.42 -3.96
CA GLY A 60 -10.86 2.73 -3.45
C GLY A 60 -10.98 1.30 -3.99
N ILE A 61 -10.73 1.12 -5.28
CA ILE A 61 -10.91 -0.16 -5.97
C ILE A 61 -9.87 -1.19 -5.51
N ALA A 62 -8.59 -0.80 -5.37
CA ALA A 62 -7.53 -1.74 -5.03
C ALA A 62 -7.70 -2.33 -3.61
N PRO A 63 -8.00 -1.57 -2.55
CA PRO A 63 -8.29 -2.15 -1.24
C PRO A 63 -9.48 -3.11 -1.25
N ALA A 64 -10.54 -2.78 -2.00
CA ALA A 64 -11.71 -3.64 -2.13
C ALA A 64 -11.38 -4.97 -2.82
N LEU A 65 -10.65 -4.92 -3.94
CA LEU A 65 -10.18 -6.14 -4.62
C LEU A 65 -9.27 -6.97 -3.72
N SER A 66 -8.40 -6.32 -2.95
CA SER A 66 -7.51 -7.00 -2.02
C SER A 66 -8.26 -7.65 -0.86
N ALA A 67 -9.31 -7.01 -0.35
CA ALA A 67 -10.23 -7.60 0.61
C ALA A 67 -10.88 -8.88 0.04
N CYS A 68 -11.33 -8.84 -1.22
CA CYS A 68 -11.91 -10.01 -1.88
C CYS A 68 -10.91 -11.16 -2.04
N PHE A 69 -9.72 -10.90 -2.61
CA PHE A 69 -8.72 -11.95 -2.83
C PHE A 69 -8.24 -12.58 -1.52
N SER A 70 -7.97 -11.76 -0.50
CA SER A 70 -7.54 -12.26 0.80
C SER A 70 -8.65 -13.02 1.53
N ALA A 71 -9.91 -12.58 1.45
CA ALA A 71 -11.05 -13.30 1.99
C ALA A 71 -11.22 -14.67 1.31
N ILE A 72 -11.09 -14.74 -0.01
CA ILE A 72 -11.13 -16.01 -0.77
C ILE A 72 -10.01 -16.95 -0.29
N LEU A 73 -8.76 -16.47 -0.25
CA LEU A 73 -7.62 -17.26 0.21
C LEU A 73 -7.75 -17.72 1.66
N PHE A 74 -8.21 -16.85 2.54
CA PHE A 74 -8.44 -17.23 3.92
C PHE A 74 -9.62 -18.19 4.04
N GLY A 75 -10.66 -18.03 3.23
CA GLY A 75 -11.79 -18.95 3.15
C GLY A 75 -11.38 -20.36 2.75
N THR A 76 -10.50 -20.51 1.76
CA THR A 76 -9.98 -21.83 1.38
C THR A 76 -9.17 -22.43 2.53
N LEU A 77 -8.31 -21.67 3.20
CA LEU A 77 -7.56 -22.16 4.36
C LEU A 77 -8.48 -22.54 5.53
N LYS A 78 -9.46 -21.70 5.83
CA LYS A 78 -10.41 -21.86 6.94
C LYS A 78 -11.28 -23.11 6.74
N PHE A 79 -12.04 -23.15 5.65
CA PHE A 79 -13.07 -24.18 5.45
C PHE A 79 -12.52 -25.51 4.92
N TYR A 80 -11.39 -25.48 4.18
CA TYR A 80 -10.80 -26.70 3.64
C TYR A 80 -9.78 -27.35 4.58
N ILE A 81 -9.06 -26.55 5.37
CA ILE A 81 -7.98 -27.05 6.24
C ILE A 81 -8.36 -26.93 7.72
N LEU A 82 -8.60 -25.71 8.21
CA LEU A 82 -8.66 -25.44 9.65
C LEU A 82 -9.90 -26.03 10.33
N GLU A 83 -11.08 -25.93 9.73
CA GLU A 83 -12.35 -26.39 10.31
C GLU A 83 -12.64 -27.88 10.07
N ARG A 84 -11.66 -28.65 9.58
CA ARG A 84 -11.83 -30.08 9.31
C ARG A 84 -11.32 -30.90 10.49
N GLU A 85 -12.02 -32.00 10.78
CA GLU A 85 -11.65 -32.93 11.86
C GLU A 85 -10.20 -33.43 11.71
N ASN A 86 -9.79 -33.79 10.48
CA ASN A 86 -8.40 -34.16 10.14
C ASN A 86 -7.57 -32.96 9.64
N SER A 87 -7.63 -31.82 10.33
CA SER A 87 -6.99 -30.56 9.92
C SER A 87 -5.48 -30.70 9.69
N PHE A 88 -4.77 -31.46 10.52
CA PHE A 88 -3.33 -31.68 10.39
C PHE A 88 -2.95 -32.44 9.11
N GLU A 89 -3.65 -33.53 8.80
CA GLU A 89 -3.39 -34.33 7.59
C GLU A 89 -3.72 -33.53 6.33
N LYS A 90 -4.84 -32.79 6.34
CA LYS A 90 -5.20 -31.88 5.24
C LYS A 90 -4.20 -30.75 5.08
N ALA A 91 -3.68 -30.21 6.17
CA ALA A 91 -2.62 -29.20 6.12
C ALA A 91 -1.38 -29.77 5.43
N LEU A 92 -0.90 -30.96 5.83
CA LEU A 92 0.25 -31.62 5.20
C LEU A 92 0.06 -31.85 3.69
N ARG A 93 -1.14 -32.23 3.27
CA ARG A 93 -1.47 -32.40 1.84
C ARG A 93 -1.57 -31.08 1.08
N ALA A 94 -2.06 -30.03 1.74
CA ALA A 94 -2.25 -28.72 1.13
C ALA A 94 -0.95 -27.89 1.08
N ILE A 95 -0.02 -28.09 2.02
CA ILE A 95 1.24 -27.34 2.13
C ILE A 95 1.99 -27.26 0.78
N PRO A 96 2.23 -28.35 0.04
CA PRO A 96 2.94 -28.28 -1.24
C PRO A 96 2.24 -27.37 -2.25
N ILE A 97 0.90 -27.40 -2.31
CA ILE A 97 0.10 -26.60 -3.24
C ILE A 97 0.19 -25.12 -2.85
N TYR A 98 -0.04 -24.78 -1.59
CA TYR A 98 0.04 -23.39 -1.12
C TYR A 98 1.47 -22.84 -1.20
N LEU A 99 2.50 -23.65 -0.93
CA LEU A 99 3.89 -23.25 -1.12
C LEU A 99 4.22 -23.02 -2.60
N ALA A 100 3.81 -23.91 -3.50
CA ALA A 100 4.01 -23.73 -4.93
C ALA A 100 3.31 -22.47 -5.46
N PHE A 101 2.06 -22.24 -5.02
CA PHE A 101 1.31 -21.03 -5.35
C PHE A 101 2.01 -19.76 -4.83
N THR A 102 2.49 -19.78 -3.58
CA THR A 102 3.24 -18.66 -2.99
C THR A 102 4.53 -18.39 -3.75
N ALA A 103 5.28 -19.44 -4.08
CA ALA A 103 6.51 -19.32 -4.86
C ALA A 103 6.24 -18.73 -6.25
N ALA A 104 5.14 -19.13 -6.91
CA ALA A 104 4.73 -18.57 -8.19
C ALA A 104 4.37 -17.07 -8.11
N VAL A 105 3.57 -16.68 -7.11
CA VAL A 105 3.21 -15.27 -6.88
C VAL A 105 4.46 -14.44 -6.57
N LEU A 106 5.37 -14.93 -5.73
CA LEU A 106 6.63 -14.24 -5.41
C LEU A 106 7.56 -14.12 -6.62
N ALA A 107 7.67 -15.17 -7.44
CA ALA A 107 8.46 -15.11 -8.67
C ALA A 107 7.90 -14.07 -9.65
N LEU A 108 6.57 -14.03 -9.83
CA LEU A 108 5.91 -12.99 -10.62
C LEU A 108 6.13 -11.60 -10.04
N PHE A 109 6.02 -11.45 -8.72
CA PHE A 109 6.27 -10.17 -8.05
C PHE A 109 7.69 -9.68 -8.30
N ILE A 110 8.70 -10.53 -8.12
CA ILE A 110 10.11 -10.16 -8.34
C ILE A 110 10.35 -9.81 -9.81
N THR A 111 9.80 -10.59 -10.75
CA THR A 111 10.03 -10.33 -12.20
C THR A 111 9.35 -9.07 -12.71
N ILE A 112 8.18 -8.72 -12.17
CA ILE A 112 7.42 -7.53 -12.59
C ILE A 112 7.91 -6.29 -11.85
N GLU A 113 8.10 -6.37 -10.54
CA GLU A 113 8.40 -5.22 -9.67
C GLU A 113 9.88 -4.95 -9.45
N ALA A 114 10.76 -5.94 -9.66
CA ALA A 114 12.19 -5.82 -9.36
C ALA A 114 13.15 -5.90 -10.57
N PRO A 115 12.84 -5.40 -11.78
CA PRO A 115 13.69 -5.66 -12.94
C PRO A 115 15.08 -4.99 -12.88
N ASN A 116 15.31 -3.81 -12.25
CA ASN A 116 16.60 -3.09 -12.38
C ASN A 116 17.02 -2.11 -11.23
N ALA A 117 16.82 -2.45 -9.96
CA ALA A 117 16.97 -1.46 -8.87
C ALA A 117 17.98 -1.82 -7.75
N HIS A 118 19.19 -2.31 -8.08
CA HIS A 118 20.17 -2.75 -7.07
C HIS A 118 20.48 -1.72 -5.98
N ARG A 119 20.76 -0.46 -6.34
CA ARG A 119 21.07 0.61 -5.36
C ARG A 119 19.85 1.00 -4.52
N LEU A 120 18.67 1.04 -5.14
CA LEU A 120 17.43 1.37 -4.46
C LEU A 120 17.08 0.32 -3.39
N ARG A 121 17.34 -0.96 -3.66
CA ARG A 121 17.09 -2.06 -2.71
C ARG A 121 17.90 -1.90 -1.42
N PHE A 122 19.17 -1.50 -1.52
CA PHE A 122 19.99 -1.21 -0.33
C PHE A 122 19.45 -0.03 0.47
N LEU A 123 19.04 1.05 -0.19
CA LEU A 123 18.48 2.23 0.48
C LEU A 123 17.14 1.94 1.15
N LEU A 124 16.24 1.22 0.48
CA LEU A 124 14.97 0.78 1.05
C LEU A 124 15.19 -0.16 2.25
N GLY A 125 16.13 -1.11 2.13
CA GLY A 125 16.49 -2.03 3.21
C GLY A 125 17.07 -1.30 4.42
N ALA A 126 18.00 -0.37 4.21
CA ALA A 126 18.56 0.45 5.27
C ALA A 126 17.48 1.32 5.93
N GLY A 127 16.64 2.01 5.13
CA GLY A 127 15.54 2.82 5.63
C GLY A 127 14.56 2.02 6.49
N PHE A 128 14.20 0.80 6.05
CA PHE A 128 13.36 -0.11 6.83
C PHE A 128 14.04 -0.54 8.14
N TRP A 129 15.34 -0.84 8.11
CA TRP A 129 16.09 -1.23 9.31
C TRP A 129 16.06 -0.13 10.39
N PHE A 130 16.30 1.12 9.99
CA PHE A 130 16.35 2.24 10.94
C PHE A 130 14.96 2.74 11.36
N MET A 131 14.01 2.84 10.43
CA MET A 131 12.73 3.52 10.67
C MET A 131 11.52 2.58 10.69
N GLY A 132 11.62 1.38 10.12
CA GLY A 132 10.49 0.46 9.93
C GLY A 132 9.79 0.07 11.22
N HIS A 133 10.51 0.02 12.35
CA HIS A 133 9.93 -0.31 13.65
C HIS A 133 8.85 0.68 14.13
N HIS A 134 8.89 1.95 13.71
CA HIS A 134 7.85 2.93 14.05
C HIS A 134 6.52 2.55 13.38
N ILE A 135 6.58 2.15 12.10
CA ILE A 135 5.41 1.72 11.33
C ILE A 135 4.90 0.36 11.82
N ILE A 136 5.80 -0.59 12.10
CA ILE A 136 5.40 -1.92 12.60
C ILE A 136 4.66 -1.81 13.94
N LYS A 137 5.15 -0.99 14.87
CA LYS A 137 4.45 -0.72 16.15
C LYS A 137 3.12 0.02 15.94
N ALA A 138 3.03 0.85 14.90
CA ALA A 138 1.81 1.58 14.60
C ALA A 138 0.71 0.70 14.02
N LEU A 139 1.07 -0.30 13.20
CA LEU A 139 0.14 -1.20 12.53
C LEU A 139 -0.13 -2.50 13.31
N GLY A 140 0.81 -2.95 14.14
CA GLY A 140 0.79 -4.26 14.79
C GLY A 140 -0.49 -4.55 15.59
N ASN A 141 -1.25 -5.55 15.15
CA ASN A 141 -2.54 -6.02 15.71
C ASN A 141 -3.58 -4.95 16.06
N LYS A 142 -3.44 -3.72 15.55
CA LYS A 142 -4.38 -2.63 15.89
C LYS A 142 -5.67 -2.67 15.09
N ILE A 143 -5.64 -3.27 13.90
CA ILE A 143 -6.81 -3.41 13.01
C ILE A 143 -7.57 -4.70 13.35
N THR A 144 -6.88 -5.83 13.42
CA THR A 144 -7.41 -7.15 13.79
C THR A 144 -6.29 -8.03 14.34
N GLN A 145 -6.65 -9.16 14.96
CA GLN A 145 -5.67 -10.15 15.43
C GLN A 145 -5.12 -10.96 14.25
N VAL A 146 -3.81 -10.88 14.04
CA VAL A 146 -3.13 -11.57 12.94
C VAL A 146 -2.55 -12.90 13.43
N SER A 147 -3.16 -14.01 13.01
CA SER A 147 -2.56 -15.35 13.14
C SER A 147 -1.74 -15.70 11.88
N PRO A 148 -0.83 -16.69 11.91
CA PRO A 148 0.00 -17.03 10.75
C PRO A 148 -0.79 -17.30 9.46
N THR A 149 -1.89 -18.05 9.56
CA THR A 149 -2.76 -18.37 8.41
C THR A 149 -3.53 -17.16 7.89
N ARG A 150 -3.96 -16.26 8.80
CA ARG A 150 -4.61 -14.99 8.44
C ARG A 150 -3.60 -14.06 7.76
N GLY A 151 -2.41 -13.91 8.33
CA GLY A 151 -1.33 -13.09 7.79
C GLY A 151 -0.90 -13.55 6.40
N TYR A 152 -0.76 -14.87 6.21
CA TYR A 152 -0.49 -15.45 4.88
C TYR A 152 -1.52 -15.03 3.82
N ALA A 153 -2.81 -15.14 4.13
CA ALA A 153 -3.87 -14.76 3.21
C ALA A 153 -3.93 -13.24 2.96
N MET A 154 -3.66 -12.42 3.99
CA MET A 154 -3.59 -10.96 3.88
C MET A 154 -2.47 -10.54 2.92
N GLU A 155 -1.25 -11.05 3.13
CA GLU A 155 -0.07 -10.72 2.32
C GLU A 155 -0.23 -11.17 0.86
N LEU A 156 -0.69 -12.41 0.62
CA LEU A 156 -0.90 -12.87 -0.75
C LEU A 156 -2.06 -12.16 -1.45
N GLY A 157 -3.16 -11.88 -0.76
CA GLY A 157 -4.27 -11.11 -1.35
C GLY A 157 -3.84 -9.69 -1.74
N ALA A 158 -2.98 -9.05 -0.93
CA ALA A 158 -2.36 -7.77 -1.25
C ALA A 158 -1.40 -7.90 -2.44
N ALA A 159 -0.50 -8.88 -2.43
CA ALA A 159 0.47 -9.10 -3.50
C ALA A 159 -0.20 -9.36 -4.86
N ILE A 160 -1.22 -10.21 -4.91
CA ILE A 160 -1.99 -10.49 -6.15
C ILE A 160 -2.63 -9.21 -6.68
N THR A 161 -3.23 -8.40 -5.80
CA THR A 161 -3.88 -7.14 -6.20
C THR A 161 -2.87 -6.15 -6.76
N VAL A 162 -1.72 -6.00 -6.10
CA VAL A 162 -0.64 -5.12 -6.56
C VAL A 162 -0.11 -5.58 -7.90
N LEU A 163 0.12 -6.88 -8.09
CA LEU A 163 0.57 -7.44 -9.37
C LEU A 163 -0.41 -7.15 -10.51
N LEU A 164 -1.70 -7.35 -10.26
CA LEU A 164 -2.73 -7.06 -11.26
C LEU A 164 -2.76 -5.57 -11.62
N ALA A 165 -2.70 -4.69 -10.62
CA ALA A 165 -2.65 -3.25 -10.86
C ALA A 165 -1.40 -2.82 -11.65
N SER A 166 -0.23 -3.37 -11.32
CA SER A 166 1.01 -3.10 -12.05
C SER A 166 0.96 -3.57 -13.50
N ARG A 167 0.30 -4.71 -13.77
CA ARG A 167 0.05 -5.17 -15.15
C ARG A 167 -0.89 -4.26 -15.94
N LEU A 168 -1.80 -3.58 -15.25
CA LEU A 168 -2.70 -2.59 -15.84
C LEU A 168 -2.07 -1.18 -15.90
N GLY A 169 -0.83 -1.00 -15.43
CA GLY A 169 -0.15 0.29 -15.38
C GLY A 169 -0.78 1.28 -14.39
N LEU A 170 -1.58 0.79 -13.43
CA LEU A 170 -2.27 1.64 -12.46
C LEU A 170 -1.41 1.82 -11.21
N PRO A 171 -1.05 3.06 -10.83
CA PRO A 171 -0.31 3.30 -9.60
C PRO A 171 -1.23 3.05 -8.40
N VAL A 172 -0.99 1.94 -7.70
CA VAL A 172 -1.71 1.56 -6.48
C VAL A 172 -0.79 1.63 -5.26
N SER A 173 -1.40 1.63 -4.08
CA SER A 173 -0.67 1.61 -2.82
C SER A 173 -0.70 0.23 -2.20
N THR A 174 0.48 -0.35 -1.96
CA THR A 174 0.65 -1.59 -1.21
C THR A 174 0.05 -1.49 0.20
N THR A 175 0.22 -0.36 0.90
CA THR A 175 -0.36 -0.11 2.23
C THR A 175 -1.89 -0.15 2.22
N GLN A 176 -2.52 0.44 1.20
CA GLN A 176 -3.98 0.44 1.07
C GLN A 176 -4.49 -0.96 0.69
N CYS A 177 -3.82 -1.65 -0.23
CA CYS A 177 -4.12 -3.05 -0.55
C CYS A 177 -4.06 -3.92 0.70
N LEU A 178 -2.97 -3.85 1.48
CA LEU A 178 -2.81 -4.62 2.71
C LEU A 178 -3.89 -4.28 3.75
N THR A 179 -4.24 -3.00 3.92
CA THR A 179 -5.33 -2.58 4.81
C THR A 179 -6.67 -3.20 4.38
N GLY A 180 -6.95 -3.20 3.09
CA GLY A 180 -8.12 -3.88 2.50
C GLY A 180 -8.08 -5.40 2.75
N ALA A 181 -6.93 -6.03 2.52
CA ALA A 181 -6.74 -7.46 2.76
C ALA A 181 -6.99 -7.85 4.22
N VAL A 182 -6.47 -7.03 5.15
CA VAL A 182 -6.70 -7.20 6.59
C VAL A 182 -8.19 -7.15 6.91
N CYS A 183 -8.93 -6.18 6.36
CA CYS A 183 -10.37 -6.07 6.55
C CYS A 183 -11.13 -7.28 5.97
N GLY A 184 -10.76 -7.73 4.76
CA GLY A 184 -11.38 -8.90 4.12
C GLY A 184 -11.22 -10.17 4.94
N VAL A 185 -10.02 -10.44 5.44
CA VAL A 185 -9.76 -11.62 6.30
C VAL A 185 -10.42 -11.48 7.67
N ALA A 186 -10.42 -10.28 8.27
CA ALA A 186 -11.07 -10.05 9.56
C ALA A 186 -12.57 -10.33 9.51
N LEU A 187 -13.24 -9.84 8.47
CA LEU A 187 -14.69 -9.94 8.28
C LEU A 187 -15.15 -11.32 7.78
N MET A 188 -14.24 -12.24 7.47
CA MET A 188 -14.58 -13.58 6.94
C MET A 188 -15.39 -14.45 7.93
N ASN A 189 -15.39 -14.09 9.22
CA ASN A 189 -16.22 -14.74 10.23
C ASN A 189 -17.61 -14.09 10.36
N ALA A 190 -17.98 -13.15 9.48
CA ALA A 190 -19.16 -12.28 9.61
C ALA A 190 -19.25 -11.50 10.93
N ASP A 191 -18.14 -11.42 11.66
CA ASP A 191 -18.02 -10.67 12.90
C ASP A 191 -17.50 -9.26 12.60
N LEU A 192 -18.41 -8.28 12.61
CA LEU A 192 -18.07 -6.87 12.42
C LEU A 192 -17.19 -6.33 13.55
N GLY A 193 -17.20 -6.95 14.74
CA GLY A 193 -16.35 -6.60 15.88
C GLY A 193 -14.89 -7.04 15.72
N ALA A 194 -14.60 -7.94 14.75
CA ALA A 194 -13.24 -8.39 14.46
C ALA A 194 -12.34 -7.29 13.88
N VAL A 195 -12.94 -6.18 13.42
CA VAL A 195 -12.25 -5.00 12.88
C VAL A 195 -12.35 -3.84 13.86
N ASN A 196 -11.20 -3.25 14.20
CA ASN A 196 -11.16 -1.99 14.92
C ASN A 196 -11.46 -0.82 13.96
N TRP A 197 -12.73 -0.44 13.86
CA TRP A 197 -13.20 0.63 12.99
C TRP A 197 -12.59 2.00 13.30
N ARG A 198 -12.28 2.28 14.58
CA ARG A 198 -11.62 3.53 14.98
C ARG A 198 -10.20 3.62 14.40
N GLN A 199 -9.46 2.52 14.46
CA GLN A 199 -8.13 2.44 13.86
C GLN A 199 -8.21 2.56 12.33
N LEU A 200 -9.17 1.89 11.70
CA LEU A 200 -9.36 1.98 10.25
C LEU A 200 -9.69 3.42 9.81
N ALA A 201 -10.60 4.09 10.52
CA ALA A 201 -10.92 5.50 10.26
C ALA A 201 -9.71 6.42 10.42
N TRP A 202 -8.86 6.18 11.42
CA TRP A 202 -7.60 6.92 11.60
C TRP A 202 -6.65 6.75 10.41
N ILE A 203 -6.52 5.52 9.90
CA ILE A 203 -5.70 5.21 8.72
C ILE A 203 -6.22 5.94 7.48
N ILE A 204 -7.53 5.82 7.21
CA ILE A 204 -8.18 6.48 6.07
C ILE A 204 -8.04 8.01 6.18
N GLY A 205 -8.22 8.58 7.38
CA GLY A 205 -7.97 10.00 7.64
C GLY A 205 -6.54 10.42 7.31
N GLY A 206 -5.55 9.57 7.63
CA GLY A 206 -4.16 9.76 7.24
C GLY A 206 -3.94 9.79 5.73
N TRP A 207 -4.63 8.94 4.98
CA TRP A 207 -4.56 8.93 3.52
C TRP A 207 -5.10 10.22 2.92
N VAL A 208 -6.23 10.72 3.44
CA VAL A 208 -6.81 11.99 3.01
C VAL A 208 -5.88 13.16 3.35
N LEU A 209 -5.32 13.20 4.57
CA LEU A 209 -4.41 14.27 5.01
C LEU A 209 -3.06 14.26 4.27
N THR A 210 -2.64 13.11 3.75
CA THR A 210 -1.37 12.95 3.04
C THR A 210 -1.31 13.79 1.76
N LEU A 211 -2.40 13.85 1.00
CA LEU A 211 -2.47 14.60 -0.26
C LEU A 211 -2.20 16.11 -0.09
N PRO A 212 -2.95 16.85 0.75
CA PRO A 212 -2.71 18.28 0.94
C PRO A 212 -1.37 18.53 1.61
N SER A 213 -0.92 17.67 2.54
CA SER A 213 0.36 17.87 3.24
C SER A 213 1.55 17.73 2.28
N ALA A 214 1.60 16.64 1.52
CA ALA A 214 2.67 16.42 0.53
C ALA A 214 2.61 17.44 -0.61
N GLY A 215 1.40 17.76 -1.09
CA GLY A 215 1.18 18.76 -2.14
C GLY A 215 1.60 20.16 -1.71
N LEU A 216 1.29 20.57 -0.49
CA LEU A 216 1.68 21.87 0.05
C LEU A 216 3.20 22.00 0.18
N ILE A 217 3.87 20.99 0.76
CA ILE A 217 5.32 21.01 0.92
C ILE A 217 6.00 21.10 -0.45
N ALA A 218 5.61 20.24 -1.40
CA ALA A 218 6.17 20.25 -2.74
C ALA A 218 5.87 21.55 -3.51
N GLY A 219 4.64 22.07 -3.39
CA GLY A 219 4.23 23.33 -4.01
C GLY A 219 5.02 24.53 -3.50
N LEU A 220 5.20 24.65 -2.18
CA LEU A 220 6.02 25.70 -1.58
C LEU A 220 7.48 25.63 -2.06
N LEU A 221 8.06 24.42 -2.08
CA LEU A 221 9.41 24.22 -2.61
C LEU A 221 9.52 24.60 -4.08
N THR A 222 8.51 24.31 -4.90
CA THR A 222 8.46 24.71 -6.30
C THR A 222 8.36 26.24 -6.45
N VAL A 223 7.51 26.91 -5.69
CA VAL A 223 7.43 28.39 -5.71
C VAL A 223 8.77 29.00 -5.31
N MET A 224 9.41 28.50 -4.26
CA MET A 224 10.73 28.98 -3.84
C MET A 224 11.79 28.79 -4.92
N ALA A 225 11.81 27.62 -5.57
CA ALA A 225 12.75 27.34 -6.65
C ALA A 225 12.53 28.23 -7.88
N LEU A 226 11.27 28.51 -8.23
CA LEU A 226 10.92 29.38 -9.36
C LEU A 226 11.28 30.86 -9.10
N ASN A 227 11.25 31.29 -7.84
CA ASN A 227 11.62 32.65 -7.44
C ASN A 227 13.10 32.79 -7.02
N ALA A 228 13.91 31.73 -7.15
CA ALA A 228 15.32 31.79 -6.81
C ALA A 228 16.08 32.73 -7.76
N PRO A 229 16.98 33.60 -7.25
CA PRO A 229 17.75 34.50 -8.09
C PRO A 229 18.61 33.70 -9.07
N GLN A 230 18.42 33.96 -10.36
CA GLN A 230 19.25 33.37 -11.40
C GLN A 230 20.52 34.20 -11.52
N PHE A 231 21.63 33.67 -11.02
CA PHE A 231 22.94 34.25 -11.29
C PHE A 231 23.26 34.01 -12.77
N ARG A 232 23.15 35.09 -13.58
CA ARG A 232 23.59 35.12 -14.97
C ARG A 232 25.09 35.41 -15.05
#